data_AF-A0A437LXI0-F1
#
_entry.id   AF-A0A437LXI0-F1
#
_cell.length_a   1.000
_cell.length_b   1.000
_cell.length_c   1.000
_cell.angle_alpha   90.00
_cell.angle_beta   90.00
_cell.angle_gamma   90.00
#
_symmetry.space_group_name_H-M   'P 1'
#
loop_
_entity.id
_entity.type
_entity.pdbx_description
1 polymer ?
#
loop_
_entity_poly.entity_id
_entity_poly.type
_entity_poly.pdbx_seq_one_letter_code
_entity_poly.pdbx_strand_id
1 'polypeptide(L)' 'MVSREDILILGLSAGVVGSLVGGLMLGIGLGLVVNNVHAGWVLVLPAAPVAGLLGYVLARKVAAKL' A
#
# COMPACT_ATOMS: atom_id res chain seq x y z
N MET A 1 -25.33 4.31 -3.85
CA MET A 1 -25.55 4.01 -2.41
C MET A 1 -24.40 3.16 -1.91
N VAL A 2 -23.74 3.60 -0.84
CA VAL A 2 -22.59 2.94 -0.20
C VAL A 2 -23.07 2.25 1.08
N SER A 3 -22.71 0.98 1.27
CA SER A 3 -23.06 0.23 2.49
C SER A 3 -22.00 0.37 3.57
N ARG A 4 -22.32 0.01 4.83
CA ARG A 4 -21.31 -0.07 5.91
C ARG A 4 -20.25 -1.13 5.61
N GLU A 5 -20.64 -2.21 4.96
CA GLU A 5 -19.75 -3.30 4.56
C GLU A 5 -18.71 -2.81 3.55
N ASP A 6 -19.10 -1.97 2.60
CA ASP A 6 -18.17 -1.37 1.60
C ASP A 6 -17.04 -0.58 2.29
N ILE A 7 -17.36 0.16 3.35
CA ILE A 7 -16.39 0.96 4.12
C ILE A 7 -15.44 0.05 4.91
N LEU A 8 -15.98 -1.00 5.55
CA LEU A 8 -15.17 -1.97 6.28
C LEU A 8 -14.21 -2.73 5.36
N ILE A 9 -14.69 -3.16 4.19
CA ILE A 9 -13.86 -3.83 3.18
C ILE A 9 -12.79 -2.90 2.64
N LEU A 10 -13.12 -1.63 2.39
CA LEU A 10 -12.14 -0.62 1.96
C LEU A 10 -11.00 -0.51 2.97
N GLY A 11 -11.32 -0.30 4.25
CA GLY A 11 -10.32 -0.17 5.32
C GLY A 11 -9.48 -1.42 5.51
N LEU A 12 -10.12 -2.59 5.59
CA LEU A 12 -9.43 -3.87 5.77
C LEU A 12 -8.50 -4.17 4.59
N SER A 13 -8.99 -4.03 3.36
CA SER A 13 -8.21 -4.32 2.15
C SER A 13 -7.06 -3.34 1.99
N ALA A 14 -7.30 -2.04 2.19
CA ALA A 14 -6.25 -1.03 2.11
C ALA A 14 -5.18 -1.23 3.18
N GLY A 15 -5.58 -1.52 4.43
CA GLY A 15 -4.66 -1.76 5.54
C GLY A 15 -3.82 -3.02 5.36
N VAL A 16 -4.44 -4.15 5.04
CA VAL A 16 -3.73 -5.44 4.85
C VAL A 16 -2.81 -5.37 3.65
N VAL A 17 -3.29 -4.91 2.49
CA VAL A 17 -2.44 -4.89 1.29
C VAL A 17 -1.35 -3.82 1.40
N GLY A 18 -1.66 -2.64 1.95
CA GLY A 18 -0.69 -1.58 2.13
C GLY A 18 0.42 -1.96 3.12
N SER A 19 0.07 -2.60 4.24
CA SER A 19 1.06 -3.09 5.20
C SER A 19 1.89 -4.25 4.66
N LEU A 20 1.28 -5.20 3.94
CA LEU A 20 2.00 -6.35 3.40
C LEU A 20 2.94 -5.92 2.26
N VAL A 21 2.44 -5.21 1.26
CA VAL A 21 3.24 -4.81 0.10
C VAL A 21 4.21 -3.69 0.47
N GLY A 22 3.72 -2.61 1.09
CA GLY A 22 4.55 -1.48 1.51
C GLY A 22 5.58 -1.87 2.56
N GLY A 23 5.16 -2.63 3.57
CA GLY A 23 6.04 -3.09 4.64
C GLY A 23 7.12 -4.03 4.14
N LEU A 24 6.80 -4.98 3.25
CA LEU A 24 7.81 -5.85 2.64
C LEU A 24 8.78 -5.09 1.74
N MET A 25 8.28 -4.20 0.87
CA MET A 25 9.14 -3.38 0.00
C MET A 25 10.08 -2.49 0.82
N LEU A 26 9.56 -1.84 1.87
CA LEU A 26 10.35 -1.01 2.76
C LEU A 26 11.37 -1.83 3.54
N GLY A 27 10.94 -2.93 4.16
CA GLY A 27 11.80 -3.79 4.99
C GLY A 27 12.93 -4.44 4.18
N ILE A 28 12.61 -5.06 3.04
CA ILE A 28 13.59 -5.68 2.15
C ILE A 28 14.49 -4.61 1.54
N GLY A 29 13.91 -3.52 1.03
CA GLY A 29 14.66 -2.42 0.42
C GLY A 29 15.66 -1.79 1.38
N LEU A 30 15.23 -1.50 2.62
CA LEU A 30 16.10 -0.92 3.63
C LEU A 30 17.20 -1.91 4.04
N GLY A 31 16.86 -3.20 4.17
CA GLY A 31 17.84 -4.25 4.42
C GLY A 31 18.94 -4.30 3.34
N LEU A 32 18.57 -4.17 2.05
CA LEU A 32 19.53 -4.11 0.95
C LEU A 32 20.41 -2.85 1.02
N VAL A 33 19.83 -1.69 1.29
CA VAL A 33 20.56 -0.42 1.42
C VAL A 33 21.58 -0.48 2.57
N VAL A 34 21.18 -1.01 3.74
CA VAL A 34 22.08 -1.19 4.89
C VAL A 34 23.25 -2.12 4.58
N ASN A 35 23.04 -3.11 3.68
CA ASN A 35 24.10 -4.01 3.20
C ASN A 35 24.87 -3.47 1.97
N ASN A 36 24.88 -2.15 1.74
CA ASN A 36 25.55 -1.47 0.62
C ASN A 36 25.05 -1.86 -0.79
N VAL A 37 23.92 -2.56 -0.90
CA VAL A 37 23.27 -2.83 -2.19
C VAL A 37 22.40 -1.64 -2.54
N HIS A 38 22.97 -0.69 -3.28
CA HIS A 38 22.32 0.58 -3.65
C HIS A 38 21.05 0.39 -4.51
N ALA A 39 20.93 -0.76 -5.18
CA ALA A 39 19.69 -1.13 -5.87
C ALA A 39 18.47 -1.22 -4.92
N GLY A 40 18.68 -1.37 -3.60
CA GLY A 40 17.62 -1.38 -2.60
C GLY A 40 16.75 -0.11 -2.59
N TRP A 41 17.28 1.03 -3.03
CA TRP A 41 16.52 2.28 -3.17
C TRP A 41 15.35 2.17 -4.15
N VAL A 42 15.45 1.28 -5.15
CA VAL A 42 14.35 1.00 -6.09
C VAL A 42 13.14 0.40 -5.37
N LEU A 43 13.34 -0.29 -4.25
CA LEU A 43 12.26 -0.84 -3.43
C LEU A 43 11.80 0.15 -2.35
N VAL A 44 12.74 0.86 -1.70
CA VAL A 44 12.44 1.79 -0.60
C VAL A 44 11.62 2.99 -1.05
N LEU A 45 12.06 3.68 -2.11
CA LEU A 45 11.44 4.94 -2.54
C LEU A 45 9.96 4.79 -2.95
N PRO A 46 9.57 3.78 -3.75
CA PRO A 46 8.17 3.59 -4.10
C PRO A 46 7.35 2.84 -3.04
N ALA A 47 7.95 2.35 -1.94
CA ALA A 47 7.22 1.54 -0.96
C ALA A 47 5.95 2.25 -0.43
N ALA A 48 6.07 3.52 -0.05
CA ALA A 48 4.95 4.32 0.45
C ALA A 48 3.83 4.56 -0.60
N PRO A 49 4.12 5.06 -1.82
CA PRO A 49 3.06 5.23 -2.83
C PRO A 49 2.45 3.90 -3.29
N VAL A 50 3.23 2.83 -3.39
CA VAL A 50 2.73 1.49 -3.76
C VAL A 50 1.83 0.91 -2.66
N ALA A 51 2.14 1.16 -1.38
CA ALA A 51 1.29 0.74 -0.26
C ALA A 51 -0.13 1.34 -0.35
N GLY A 52 -0.25 2.59 -0.76
CA GLY A 52 -1.53 3.30 -0.83
C GLY A 52 -2.33 3.06 -2.11
N LEU A 53 -1.71 2.51 -3.17
CA LEU A 53 -2.27 2.49 -4.53
C LEU A 53 -3.60 1.72 -4.61
N LEU A 54 -3.65 0.53 -4.01
CA LEU A 54 -4.87 -0.27 -3.98
C LEU A 54 -5.97 0.34 -3.11
N GLY A 55 -5.61 0.89 -1.96
CA GLY A 55 -6.54 1.62 -1.10
C GLY A 55 -7.14 2.83 -1.82
N TYR A 56 -6.33 3.58 -2.55
CA TYR A 56 -6.77 4.71 -3.37
C TYR A 56 -7.74 4.29 -4.48
N VAL A 57 -7.44 3.21 -5.21
CA VAL A 57 -8.33 2.69 -6.27
C VAL A 57 -9.68 2.25 -5.70
N LEU A 58 -9.68 1.53 -4.58
CA LEU A 58 -10.91 1.10 -3.90
C LEU A 58 -11.69 2.32 -3.39
N ALA A 59 -11.02 3.28 -2.76
CA ALA A 59 -11.64 4.51 -2.27
C ALA A 59 -12.28 5.30 -3.41
N ARG A 60 -11.62 5.39 -4.57
CA ARG A 60 -12.14 6.08 -5.76
C ARG A 60 -13.41 5.41 -6.29
N LYS A 61 -13.49 4.07 -6.24
CA LYS A 61 -14.70 3.31 -6.63
C LYS A 61 -15.86 3.54 -5.65
N VAL A 62 -15.58 3.59 -4.35
CA VAL A 62 -16.60 3.89 -3.32
C VAL A 62 -17.08 5.34 -3.46
N ALA A 63 -16.17 6.29 -3.65
CA ALA A 63 -16.47 7.70 -3.87
C ALA A 63 -17.35 7.95 -5.10
N ALA A 64 -17.20 7.16 -6.17
CA ALA A 64 -18.05 7.25 -7.36
C ALA A 64 -19.48 6.71 -7.15
N LYS A 65 -19.75 6.02 -6.03
CA LYS A 65 -21.06 5.46 -5.68
C LYS A 65 -21.79 6.22 -4.57
N LEU A 66 -21.12 7.22 -3.98
CA LEU A 66 -21.71 8.25 -3.15
C LEU A 66 -22.57 9.17 -4.03
#